data_AF-A0A836HCF7-F1
#
_entry.id   AF-A0A836HCF7-F1
#
_cell.length_a   1.000
_cell.length_b   1.000
_cell.length_c   1.000
_cell.angle_alpha   90.00
_cell.angle_beta   90.00
_cell.angle_gamma   90.00
#
_symmetry.space_group_name_H-M   'P 1'
#
loop_
_entity.id
_entity.type
_entity.pdbx_description
1 polymer ?
#
loop_
_entity_poly.entity_id
_entity_poly.type
_entity_poly.pdbx_seq_one_letter_code
_entity_poly.pdbx_strand_id
1 'polypeptide(L)'
;MPGFRRIIAHAFFYFSWYCFATVVAVLLCFSVSGGSLVGSRIKKSSSGDETNHYTASSTAVPATAYAPVSLQEACQTEMRLYCHDYPTSPLRCVVEQYSRTTHANDEKPNQLTSALYSDACGSWLAAREICLGFVNTRGRELCGDTVRHSRECLRRIPPAVLPHACVTSGYYESVRLIGKLRQHRTVDDRLRVLYEASPKGNTARQYEADEQTAKK
;
A
#
# COMPACT_ATOMS: atom_id res chain seq x y z
N MET A 1 12.97 3.96 69.84
CA MET A 1 14.16 3.24 69.34
C MET A 1 14.00 3.02 67.82
N PRO A 2 15.10 2.77 67.06
CA PRO A 2 15.42 3.46 65.81
C PRO A 2 14.65 2.92 64.59
N GLY A 3 14.59 3.58 63.42
CA GLY A 3 15.34 4.74 62.92
C GLY A 3 16.15 4.36 61.67
N PHE A 4 15.86 4.99 60.53
CA PHE A 4 16.65 4.81 59.30
C PHE A 4 17.11 6.14 58.69
N ARG A 5 18.33 6.14 58.17
CA ARG A 5 19.13 7.34 57.89
C ARG A 5 18.87 7.92 56.50
N ARG A 6 19.22 9.20 56.36
CA ARG A 6 19.73 9.80 55.12
C ARG A 6 20.82 8.90 54.50
N ILE A 7 20.91 8.89 53.17
CA ILE A 7 22.13 9.03 52.33
C ILE A 7 21.80 8.50 50.92
N ILE A 8 22.15 9.28 49.90
CA ILE A 8 22.36 9.03 48.45
C ILE A 8 21.81 10.26 47.70
N ALA A 9 22.60 11.35 47.72
CA ALA A 9 22.30 12.59 47.00
C ALA A 9 23.51 13.14 46.22
N HIS A 10 24.59 12.34 46.09
CA HIS A 10 25.84 12.76 45.44
C HIS A 10 26.17 11.96 44.17
N ALA A 11 25.56 10.79 43.93
CA ALA A 11 25.85 9.97 42.75
C ALA A 11 25.25 10.54 41.45
N PHE A 12 24.03 11.10 41.50
CA PHE A 12 23.33 11.61 40.31
C PHE A 12 23.96 12.87 39.70
N PHE A 13 24.67 13.68 40.48
CA PHE A 13 25.26 14.93 39.98
C PHE A 13 26.51 14.72 39.11
N TYR A 14 27.31 13.68 39.37
CA TYR A 14 28.51 13.41 38.57
C TYR A 14 28.18 12.86 37.18
N PHE A 15 27.15 12.01 37.06
CA PHE A 15 26.76 11.43 35.76
C PHE A 15 26.31 12.51 34.75
N SER A 16 25.64 13.55 35.24
CA SER A 16 25.22 14.70 34.42
C SER A 16 26.40 15.46 33.81
N TRP A 17 27.49 15.68 34.58
CA TRP A 17 28.65 16.44 34.11
C TRP A 17 29.38 15.73 32.95
N TYR A 18 29.56 14.41 33.04
CA TYR A 18 30.21 13.64 31.96
C TYR A 18 29.37 13.64 30.67
N CYS A 19 28.05 13.51 30.76
CA CYS A 19 27.17 13.63 29.60
C CYS A 19 27.20 15.03 28.96
N PHE A 20 27.31 16.10 29.77
CA PHE A 20 27.42 17.46 29.23
C PHE A 20 28.77 17.68 28.53
N ALA A 21 29.86 17.18 29.11
CA ALA A 21 31.19 17.28 28.54
C ALA A 21 31.33 16.54 27.20
N THR A 22 30.73 15.35 27.06
CA THR A 22 30.77 14.60 25.78
C THR A 22 29.94 15.30 24.69
N VAL A 23 28.76 15.83 25.01
CA VAL A 23 27.95 16.59 24.04
C VAL A 23 28.68 17.85 23.56
N VAL A 24 29.33 18.60 24.46
CA VAL A 24 30.12 19.78 24.07
C VAL A 24 31.33 19.40 23.22
N ALA A 25 32.04 18.31 23.55
CA ALA A 25 33.17 17.84 22.75
C ALA A 25 32.74 17.43 21.32
N VAL A 26 31.62 16.70 21.18
CA VAL A 26 31.08 16.30 19.87
C VAL A 26 30.67 17.52 19.04
N LEU A 27 29.99 18.51 19.65
CA LEU A 27 29.62 19.76 18.96
C LEU A 27 30.85 20.57 18.49
N LEU A 28 31.91 20.60 19.28
CA LEU A 28 33.18 21.23 18.88
C LEU A 28 33.82 20.49 17.70
N CYS A 29 33.81 19.15 17.68
CA CYS A 29 34.32 18.38 16.54
C CYS A 29 33.51 18.65 15.25
N PHE A 30 32.18 18.73 15.31
CA PHE A 30 31.36 19.09 14.14
C PHE A 30 31.62 20.53 13.65
N SER A 31 32.00 21.45 14.54
CA SER A 31 32.29 22.85 14.18
C SER A 31 33.60 23.04 13.40
N VAL A 32 34.53 22.07 13.48
CA VAL A 32 35.83 22.13 12.77
C VAL A 32 35.72 21.56 11.35
N SER A 33 34.71 20.74 11.06
CA SER A 33 34.46 20.14 9.74
C SER A 33 33.74 21.08 8.75
N GLY A 34 34.12 22.36 8.74
CA GLY A 34 33.59 23.40 7.84
C GLY A 34 34.09 23.25 6.40
N GLY A 35 33.67 22.19 5.71
CA GLY A 35 34.03 21.92 4.32
C GLY A 35 33.44 22.92 3.34
N SER A 36 34.28 23.80 2.79
CA SER A 36 33.90 24.78 1.77
C SER A 36 34.18 24.27 0.36
N LEU A 37 33.14 24.14 -0.47
CA LEU A 37 33.21 23.96 -1.93
C LEU A 37 32.07 24.79 -2.53
N VAL A 38 32.30 26.03 -3.00
CA VAL A 38 32.97 26.39 -4.26
C VAL A 38 32.33 25.68 -5.46
N GLY A 39 31.71 26.47 -6.35
CA GLY A 39 30.88 25.96 -7.43
C GLY A 39 31.59 25.83 -8.78
N SER A 40 30.80 25.47 -9.81
CA SER A 40 31.14 25.72 -11.21
C SER A 40 29.86 25.84 -12.05
N ARG A 41 29.81 26.87 -12.90
CA ARG A 41 28.89 26.99 -14.06
C ARG A 41 29.70 26.70 -15.34
N ILE A 42 29.00 26.66 -16.50
CA ILE A 42 29.56 26.63 -17.88
C ILE A 42 30.04 25.19 -18.25
N LYS A 43 29.87 24.56 -19.43
CA LYS A 43 29.44 24.83 -20.84
C LYS A 43 28.69 23.55 -21.36
N LYS A 44 28.15 23.35 -22.57
CA LYS A 44 27.89 24.09 -23.85
C LYS A 44 26.72 23.35 -24.57
N SER A 45 25.93 24.00 -25.43
CA SER A 45 25.08 23.32 -26.43
C SER A 45 25.81 23.13 -27.78
N SER A 46 25.67 21.95 -28.41
CA SER A 46 25.92 21.59 -29.83
C SER A 46 25.53 20.10 -29.97
N SER A 47 24.61 19.64 -30.82
CA SER A 47 24.46 19.76 -32.28
C SER A 47 25.53 18.97 -33.06
N GLY A 48 25.07 18.07 -33.96
CA GLY A 48 25.82 16.99 -34.62
C GLY A 48 25.34 15.62 -34.09
N ASP A 49 24.23 15.03 -34.53
CA ASP A 49 23.89 14.53 -35.87
C ASP A 49 24.67 13.24 -36.22
N GLU A 50 24.07 12.08 -35.92
CA GLU A 50 24.44 10.82 -36.54
C GLU A 50 23.18 9.96 -36.77
N THR A 51 22.88 9.80 -38.06
CA THR A 51 21.73 9.09 -38.63
C THR A 51 21.53 7.69 -38.04
N ASN A 52 20.29 7.36 -37.62
CA ASN A 52 19.76 6.01 -37.83
C ASN A 52 18.23 5.98 -37.90
N HIS A 53 17.71 5.41 -38.99
CA HIS A 53 16.29 5.27 -39.25
C HIS A 53 15.65 4.24 -38.31
N TYR A 54 14.85 4.73 -37.36
CA TYR A 54 13.64 4.02 -36.94
C TYR A 54 12.48 5.00 -36.93
N THR A 55 11.77 5.07 -38.06
CA THR A 55 10.43 5.68 -38.12
C THR A 55 9.42 4.76 -37.43
N ALA A 56 9.63 4.53 -36.13
CA ALA A 56 8.62 3.96 -35.26
C ALA A 56 7.50 4.99 -35.21
N SER A 57 6.46 4.77 -36.03
CA SER A 57 5.24 5.55 -35.99
C SER A 57 4.73 5.52 -34.56
N SER A 58 4.88 6.64 -33.85
CA SER A 58 4.40 6.77 -32.49
C SER A 58 2.89 6.90 -32.57
N THR A 59 2.23 5.73 -32.68
CA THR A 59 0.83 5.59 -32.33
C THR A 59 0.74 6.01 -30.87
N ALA A 60 0.42 7.28 -30.65
CA ALA A 60 0.14 7.83 -29.35
C ALA A 60 -1.13 7.17 -28.83
N VAL A 61 -0.97 5.96 -28.28
CA VAL A 61 -2.00 5.30 -27.50
C VAL A 61 -2.38 6.29 -26.41
N PRO A 62 -3.66 6.72 -26.33
CA PRO A 62 -4.06 7.69 -25.33
C PRO A 62 -3.70 7.16 -23.95
N ALA A 63 -3.19 8.03 -23.09
CA ALA A 63 -2.69 7.69 -21.76
C ALA A 63 -3.81 7.35 -20.75
N THR A 64 -4.78 6.53 -21.15
CA THR A 64 -5.46 5.60 -20.24
C THR A 64 -4.51 4.45 -19.94
N ALA A 65 -3.42 4.76 -19.23
CA ALA A 65 -2.60 3.75 -18.59
C ALA A 65 -3.51 3.01 -17.61
N TYR A 66 -3.81 1.75 -17.92
CA TYR A 66 -4.64 0.89 -17.09
C TYR A 66 -3.89 0.63 -15.78
N ALA A 67 -4.14 1.45 -14.76
CA ALA A 67 -3.50 1.29 -13.46
C ALA A 67 -3.92 -0.09 -12.91
N PRO A 68 -2.97 -0.97 -12.54
CA PRO A 68 -3.28 -2.35 -12.22
C PRO A 68 -4.24 -2.43 -11.04
N VAL A 69 -5.36 -3.12 -11.26
CA VAL A 69 -6.49 -3.14 -10.33
C VAL A 69 -6.29 -4.23 -9.27
N SER A 70 -5.35 -5.15 -9.47
CA SER A 70 -5.00 -6.17 -8.49
C SER A 70 -3.53 -6.13 -8.10
N LEU A 71 -3.23 -6.48 -6.84
CA LEU A 71 -1.86 -6.69 -6.36
C LEU A 71 -1.13 -7.77 -7.18
N GLN A 72 -1.85 -8.78 -7.66
CA GLN A 72 -1.28 -9.88 -8.43
C GLN A 72 -0.77 -9.44 -9.80
N GLU A 73 -1.49 -8.50 -10.43
CA GLU A 73 -1.13 -7.85 -11.68
C GLU A 73 -0.02 -6.81 -11.46
N ALA A 74 -0.16 -5.97 -10.42
CA ALA A 74 0.82 -4.92 -10.09
C ALA A 74 2.20 -5.47 -9.71
N CYS A 75 2.26 -6.60 -9.00
CA CYS A 75 3.48 -7.17 -8.42
C CYS A 75 3.86 -8.56 -8.98
N GLN A 76 3.50 -8.85 -10.24
CA GLN A 76 3.70 -10.19 -10.81
C GLN A 76 5.17 -10.61 -10.83
N THR A 77 6.07 -9.66 -11.10
CA THR A 77 7.51 -9.88 -11.18
C THR A 77 8.11 -10.09 -9.80
N GLU A 78 7.75 -9.26 -8.83
CA GLU A 78 8.25 -9.25 -7.46
C GLU A 78 7.82 -10.49 -6.68
N MET A 79 6.61 -11.01 -6.93
CA MET A 79 6.18 -12.31 -6.41
C MET A 79 7.09 -13.45 -6.89
N ARG A 80 7.59 -13.40 -8.14
CA ARG A 80 8.49 -14.42 -8.68
C ARG A 80 9.93 -14.22 -8.19
N LEU A 81 10.40 -12.97 -8.10
CA LEU A 81 11.76 -12.67 -7.64
C LEU A 81 11.95 -12.98 -6.15
N TYR A 82 11.06 -12.47 -5.29
CA TYR A 82 11.27 -12.46 -3.84
C TYR A 82 10.44 -13.48 -3.05
N CYS A 83 9.37 -14.01 -3.65
CA CYS A 83 8.38 -14.82 -2.94
C CYS A 83 8.12 -16.19 -3.60
N HIS A 84 9.06 -16.68 -4.41
CA HIS A 84 8.95 -18.00 -5.05
C HIS A 84 8.90 -19.15 -4.03
N ASP A 85 9.61 -19.02 -2.91
CA ASP A 85 9.61 -19.98 -1.79
C ASP A 85 8.29 -20.00 -0.99
N TYR A 86 7.36 -19.06 -1.26
CA TYR A 86 6.07 -18.94 -0.58
C TYR A 86 4.88 -19.23 -1.52
N PRO A 87 4.82 -20.40 -2.20
CA PRO A 87 3.84 -20.66 -3.27
C PRO A 87 2.38 -20.63 -2.78
N THR A 88 2.13 -20.87 -1.50
CA THR A 88 0.80 -20.81 -0.89
C THR A 88 0.31 -19.40 -0.59
N SER A 89 1.19 -18.39 -0.57
CA SER A 89 0.80 -17.00 -0.26
C SER A 89 1.77 -15.91 -0.79
N PRO A 90 2.15 -15.92 -2.08
CA PRO A 90 3.16 -14.99 -2.61
C PRO A 90 2.75 -13.52 -2.48
N LEU A 91 1.45 -13.22 -2.65
CA LEU A 91 0.87 -11.89 -2.42
C LEU A 91 1.06 -11.37 -0.99
N ARG A 92 1.06 -12.27 0.00
CA ARG A 92 1.26 -11.93 1.41
C ARG A 92 2.74 -11.63 1.68
N CYS A 93 3.63 -12.48 1.17
CA CYS A 93 5.07 -12.28 1.24
C CYS A 93 5.50 -10.92 0.66
N VAL A 94 5.01 -10.53 -0.53
CA VAL A 94 5.36 -9.23 -1.14
C VAL A 94 4.95 -8.04 -0.26
N VAL A 95 3.74 -8.10 0.33
CA VAL A 95 3.25 -7.04 1.25
C VAL A 95 4.09 -6.97 2.52
N GLU A 96 4.43 -8.12 3.11
CA GLU A 96 5.25 -8.17 4.33
C GLU A 96 6.70 -7.70 4.07
N GLN A 97 7.29 -8.07 2.93
CA GLN A 97 8.61 -7.60 2.50
C GLN A 97 8.62 -6.08 2.27
N TYR A 98 7.61 -5.53 1.59
CA TYR A 98 7.50 -4.10 1.35
C TYR A 98 7.42 -3.32 2.67
N SER A 99 6.57 -3.78 3.60
CA SER A 99 6.47 -3.20 4.95
C SER A 99 7.80 -3.25 5.71
N ARG A 100 8.57 -4.35 5.62
CA ARG A 100 9.92 -4.41 6.22
C ARG A 100 10.87 -3.40 5.58
N THR A 101 10.88 -3.28 4.25
CA THR A 101 11.79 -2.35 3.55
C THR A 101 11.46 -0.88 3.82
N THR A 102 10.18 -0.51 3.97
CA THR A 102 9.77 0.87 4.29
C THR A 102 10.01 1.24 5.75
N HIS A 103 9.83 0.31 6.69
CA HIS A 103 10.04 0.59 8.13
C HIS A 103 11.47 0.40 8.64
N ALA A 104 12.34 -0.30 7.91
CA ALA A 104 13.73 -0.51 8.32
C ALA A 104 14.71 0.60 7.89
N ASN A 105 14.26 1.58 7.09
CA ASN A 105 15.12 2.60 6.49
C ASN A 105 14.64 4.01 6.86
N ASP A 106 15.01 4.49 8.05
CA ASP A 106 14.64 5.82 8.56
C ASP A 106 15.18 6.96 7.69
N GLU A 107 16.30 6.76 6.97
CA GLU A 107 16.99 7.85 6.27
C GLU A 107 16.32 8.21 4.93
N LYS A 108 15.97 7.23 4.07
CA LYS A 108 15.31 7.43 2.75
C LYS A 108 14.47 6.22 2.27
N PRO A 109 13.28 5.96 2.83
CA PRO A 109 12.48 4.78 2.46
C PRO A 109 12.06 4.76 0.98
N ASN A 110 11.84 5.94 0.38
CA ASN A 110 11.42 6.07 -1.02
C ASN A 110 12.52 5.68 -2.03
N GLN A 111 13.81 5.89 -1.72
CA GLN A 111 14.88 5.54 -2.67
C GLN A 111 15.10 4.03 -2.76
N LEU A 112 15.05 3.32 -1.63
CA LEU A 112 15.21 1.87 -1.62
C LEU A 112 13.99 1.16 -2.23
N THR A 113 12.77 1.63 -1.93
CA THR A 113 11.56 1.03 -2.52
C THR A 113 11.50 1.18 -4.03
N SER A 114 11.86 2.34 -4.60
CA SER A 114 11.97 2.53 -6.05
C SER A 114 13.08 1.69 -6.71
N ALA A 115 14.06 1.18 -5.95
CA ALA A 115 15.10 0.29 -6.47
C ALA A 115 14.74 -1.20 -6.38
N LEU A 116 13.81 -1.58 -5.49
CA LEU A 116 13.42 -2.97 -5.21
C LEU A 116 12.07 -3.37 -5.82
N TYR A 117 11.21 -2.42 -6.17
CA TYR A 117 9.87 -2.68 -6.69
C TYR A 117 9.69 -1.90 -8.01
N SER A 118 9.04 -2.52 -8.99
CA SER A 118 8.59 -1.80 -10.18
C SER A 118 7.64 -0.67 -9.80
N ASP A 119 7.57 0.38 -10.60
CA ASP A 119 6.70 1.54 -10.34
C ASP A 119 5.23 1.12 -10.13
N ALA A 120 4.77 0.11 -10.87
CA ALA A 120 3.44 -0.47 -10.72
C ALA A 120 3.23 -1.14 -9.35
N CYS A 121 4.14 -2.02 -8.94
CA CYS A 121 4.06 -2.71 -7.66
C CYS A 121 4.23 -1.75 -6.48
N GLY A 122 5.28 -0.92 -6.53
CA GLY A 122 5.63 0.06 -5.50
C GLY A 122 4.54 1.10 -5.27
N SER A 123 3.94 1.65 -6.34
CA SER A 123 2.83 2.60 -6.21
C SER A 123 1.55 1.96 -5.66
N TRP A 124 1.23 0.72 -6.04
CA TRP A 124 0.08 -0.01 -5.49
C TRP A 124 0.25 -0.29 -3.99
N LEU A 125 1.46 -0.68 -3.58
CA LEU A 125 1.80 -0.95 -2.16
C LEU A 125 1.89 0.34 -1.34
N ALA A 126 2.46 1.42 -1.87
CA ALA A 126 2.44 2.73 -1.22
C ALA A 126 1.00 3.23 -0.99
N ALA A 127 0.15 3.11 -2.00
CA ALA A 127 -1.26 3.46 -1.89
C ALA A 127 -2.02 2.60 -0.88
N ARG A 128 -1.72 1.28 -0.80
CA ARG A 128 -2.23 0.39 0.24
C ARG A 128 -1.92 0.96 1.63
N GLU A 129 -0.66 1.31 1.90
CA GLU A 129 -0.27 1.84 3.22
C GLU A 129 -0.93 3.19 3.53
N ILE A 130 -1.03 4.10 2.55
CA ILE A 130 -1.75 5.38 2.72
C ILE A 130 -3.22 5.14 3.07
N CYS A 131 -3.93 4.30 2.31
CA CYS A 131 -5.34 3.99 2.55
C CYS A 131 -5.57 3.27 3.89
N LEU A 132 -4.75 2.27 4.21
CA LEU A 132 -4.91 1.48 5.43
C LEU A 132 -4.44 2.24 6.68
N GLY A 133 -3.38 3.04 6.58
CA GLY A 133 -2.93 3.94 7.64
C GLY A 133 -4.02 4.94 8.01
N PHE A 134 -4.68 5.56 7.02
CA PHE A 134 -5.83 6.45 7.28
C PHE A 134 -6.97 5.73 8.01
N VAL A 135 -7.32 4.50 7.59
CA VAL A 135 -8.34 3.68 8.26
C VAL A 135 -7.92 3.27 9.68
N ASN A 136 -6.65 2.99 9.92
CA ASN A 136 -6.17 2.63 11.26
C ASN A 136 -6.22 3.84 12.21
N THR A 137 -5.89 5.04 11.72
CA THR A 137 -5.91 6.28 12.52
C THR A 137 -7.33 6.81 12.74
N ARG A 138 -8.19 6.84 11.71
CA ARG A 138 -9.52 7.49 11.74
C ARG A 138 -10.72 6.56 11.66
N GLY A 139 -10.51 5.27 11.35
CA GLY A 139 -11.60 4.33 11.12
C GLY A 139 -12.51 4.12 12.33
N ARG A 140 -12.00 4.19 13.57
CA ARG A 140 -12.86 4.10 14.77
C ARG A 140 -13.94 5.19 14.78
N GLU A 141 -13.61 6.40 14.36
CA GLU A 141 -14.55 7.53 14.27
C GLU A 141 -15.53 7.35 13.09
N LEU A 142 -15.03 6.88 11.94
CA LEU A 142 -15.76 6.87 10.67
C LEU A 142 -16.59 5.61 10.41
N CYS A 143 -16.23 4.47 11.01
CA CYS A 143 -16.81 3.17 10.72
C CYS A 143 -16.95 2.24 11.94
N GLY A 144 -16.68 2.74 13.16
CA GLY A 144 -16.85 2.02 14.43
C GLY A 144 -16.09 0.69 14.47
N ASP A 145 -16.76 -0.37 14.94
CA ASP A 145 -16.18 -1.71 15.09
C ASP A 145 -15.67 -2.32 13.78
N THR A 146 -16.17 -1.86 12.63
CA THR A 146 -15.72 -2.36 11.31
C THR A 146 -14.28 -1.96 10.96
N VAL A 147 -13.63 -1.11 11.77
CA VAL A 147 -12.20 -0.80 11.66
C VAL A 147 -11.30 -2.05 11.70
N ARG A 148 -11.73 -3.11 12.43
CA ARG A 148 -11.05 -4.43 12.44
C ARG A 148 -11.00 -5.11 11.06
N HIS A 149 -11.88 -4.69 10.15
CA HIS A 149 -11.91 -5.12 8.76
C HIS A 149 -11.59 -3.92 7.87
N SER A 150 -10.34 -3.45 7.88
CA SER A 150 -9.94 -2.17 7.29
C SER A 150 -10.40 -1.95 5.84
N ARG A 151 -10.43 -3.01 5.01
CA ARG A 151 -10.96 -2.98 3.63
C ARG A 151 -12.48 -2.79 3.55
N GLU A 152 -13.23 -3.25 4.54
CA GLU A 152 -14.69 -3.06 4.63
C GLU A 152 -15.00 -1.66 5.17
N CYS A 153 -14.27 -1.20 6.19
CA CYS A 153 -14.32 0.18 6.64
C CYS A 153 -14.04 1.17 5.48
N LEU A 154 -13.00 0.92 4.68
CA LEU A 154 -12.61 1.76 3.54
C LEU A 154 -13.70 1.89 2.45
N ARG A 155 -14.61 0.92 2.32
CA ARG A 155 -15.76 1.01 1.39
C ARG A 155 -16.87 1.94 1.89
N ARG A 156 -16.94 2.17 3.20
CA ARG A 156 -17.98 2.98 3.85
C ARG A 156 -17.60 4.44 3.99
N ILE A 157 -16.29 4.73 4.01
CA ILE A 157 -15.79 6.10 4.07
C ILE A 157 -16.04 6.81 2.72
N PRO A 158 -16.71 7.98 2.69
CA PRO A 158 -16.91 8.74 1.46
C PRO A 158 -15.57 9.15 0.81
N PRO A 159 -15.41 9.09 -0.52
CA PRO A 159 -14.16 9.44 -1.20
C PRO A 159 -13.64 10.84 -0.84
N ALA A 160 -14.53 11.81 -0.62
CA ALA A 160 -14.17 13.18 -0.24
C ALA A 160 -13.48 13.32 1.13
N VAL A 161 -13.51 12.28 1.97
CA VAL A 161 -12.88 12.25 3.31
C VAL A 161 -11.52 11.52 3.27
N LEU A 162 -11.24 10.78 2.20
CA LEU A 162 -10.01 10.00 2.05
C LEU A 162 -8.85 10.85 1.48
N PRO A 163 -7.59 10.53 1.79
CA PRO A 163 -6.44 11.20 1.17
C PRO A 163 -6.48 11.08 -0.36
N HIS A 164 -6.13 12.14 -1.08
CA HIS A 164 -6.19 12.15 -2.55
C HIS A 164 -5.40 10.99 -3.18
N ALA A 165 -4.18 10.74 -2.70
CA ALA A 165 -3.32 9.62 -3.12
C ALA A 165 -3.91 8.23 -2.81
N CYS A 166 -4.88 8.11 -1.89
CA CYS A 166 -5.65 6.89 -1.72
C CYS A 166 -6.74 6.80 -2.82
N VAL A 167 -7.56 7.83 -2.97
CA VAL A 167 -8.75 7.83 -3.86
C VAL A 167 -8.40 7.58 -5.33
N THR A 168 -7.29 8.14 -5.81
CA THR A 168 -6.85 8.01 -7.21
C THR A 168 -6.07 6.72 -7.50
N SER A 169 -5.87 5.86 -6.51
CA SER A 169 -5.02 4.67 -6.63
C SER A 169 -5.75 3.43 -7.17
N GLY A 170 -4.99 2.56 -7.85
CA GLY A 170 -5.44 1.20 -8.19
C GLY A 170 -5.79 0.36 -6.95
N TYR A 171 -5.19 0.64 -5.78
CA TYR A 171 -5.57 0.00 -4.52
C TYR A 171 -7.02 0.32 -4.14
N TYR A 172 -7.40 1.60 -4.09
CA TYR A 172 -8.75 1.99 -3.70
C TYR A 172 -9.79 1.52 -4.71
N GLU A 173 -9.47 1.60 -6.01
CA GLU A 173 -10.36 1.09 -7.05
C GLU A 173 -10.59 -0.43 -6.92
N SER A 174 -9.55 -1.22 -6.57
CA SER A 174 -9.71 -2.65 -6.25
C SER A 174 -10.73 -2.91 -5.13
N VAL A 175 -10.70 -2.08 -4.08
CA VAL A 175 -11.57 -2.22 -2.91
C VAL A 175 -13.01 -1.83 -3.26
N ARG A 176 -13.17 -0.79 -4.09
CA ARG A 176 -14.47 -0.31 -4.63
C ARG A 176 -15.12 -1.33 -5.55
N LEU A 177 -14.35 -1.90 -6.50
CA LEU A 177 -14.85 -2.91 -7.44
C LEU A 177 -15.28 -4.20 -6.73
N ILE A 178 -14.50 -4.70 -5.77
CA ILE A 178 -14.91 -5.85 -4.93
C ILE A 178 -16.19 -5.53 -4.15
N GLY A 179 -16.39 -4.27 -3.71
CA GLY A 179 -17.64 -3.81 -3.11
C GLY A 179 -18.84 -3.95 -4.05
N LYS A 180 -18.72 -3.42 -5.27
CA LYS A 180 -19.76 -3.54 -6.32
C LYS A 180 -20.08 -5.00 -6.64
N LEU A 181 -19.07 -5.85 -6.85
CA LEU A 181 -19.25 -7.27 -7.17
C LEU A 181 -20.01 -8.03 -6.07
N ARG A 182 -19.74 -7.74 -4.79
CA ARG A 182 -20.50 -8.31 -3.67
C ARG A 182 -21.96 -7.83 -3.66
N GLN A 183 -22.19 -6.56 -3.97
CA GLN A 183 -23.53 -5.99 -4.04
C GLN A 183 -24.36 -6.63 -5.17
N HIS A 184 -23.80 -6.77 -6.37
CA HIS A 184 -24.46 -7.47 -7.49
C HIS A 184 -24.81 -8.91 -7.13
N ARG A 185 -23.85 -9.69 -6.63
CA ARG A 185 -24.12 -11.07 -6.19
C ARG A 185 -25.25 -11.17 -5.15
N THR A 186 -25.30 -10.23 -4.20
CA THR A 186 -26.38 -10.19 -3.19
C THR A 186 -27.75 -9.88 -3.79
N VAL A 187 -27.80 -9.09 -4.88
CA VAL A 187 -29.02 -8.82 -5.65
C VAL A 187 -29.42 -10.06 -6.45
N ASP A 188 -28.47 -10.71 -7.13
CA ASP A 188 -28.72 -11.92 -7.94
C ASP A 188 -29.23 -13.08 -7.06
N ASP A 189 -28.60 -13.31 -5.90
CA ASP A 189 -29.01 -14.32 -4.92
C ASP A 189 -30.45 -14.04 -4.41
N ARG A 190 -30.81 -12.76 -4.19
CA ARG A 190 -32.18 -12.36 -3.81
C ARG A 190 -33.19 -12.55 -4.94
N LEU A 191 -32.83 -12.17 -6.17
CA LEU A 191 -33.69 -12.35 -7.35
C LEU A 191 -33.96 -13.83 -7.61
N ARG A 192 -32.94 -14.69 -7.43
CA ARG A 192 -33.09 -16.15 -7.52
C ARG A 192 -34.09 -16.68 -6.49
N VAL A 193 -33.99 -16.28 -5.22
CA VAL A 193 -34.96 -16.70 -4.18
C VAL A 193 -36.38 -16.25 -4.52
N LEU A 194 -36.55 -15.01 -5.03
CA LEU A 194 -37.86 -14.51 -5.46
C LEU A 194 -38.41 -15.24 -6.69
N TYR A 195 -37.55 -15.65 -7.62
CA TYR A 195 -37.94 -16.45 -8.79
C TYR A 195 -38.36 -17.87 -8.38
N GLU A 196 -37.60 -18.52 -7.50
CA GLU A 196 -37.91 -19.85 -6.98
C GLU A 196 -39.17 -19.86 -6.08
N ALA A 197 -39.47 -18.75 -5.39
CA ALA A 197 -40.71 -18.54 -4.65
C ALA A 197 -41.91 -18.14 -5.54
N SER A 198 -41.70 -17.82 -6.82
CA SER A 198 -42.76 -17.43 -7.74
C SER A 198 -43.47 -18.65 -8.30
N PRO A 199 -44.81 -18.63 -8.49
CA PRO A 199 -45.56 -19.75 -9.08
C PRO A 199 -44.99 -20.23 -10.42
N LYS A 200 -44.41 -19.32 -11.21
CA LYS A 200 -43.78 -19.61 -12.52
C LYS A 200 -42.46 -20.39 -12.40
N GLY A 201 -41.69 -20.19 -11.33
CA GLY A 201 -40.44 -20.91 -11.08
C GLY A 201 -40.70 -22.39 -10.73
N ASN A 202 -41.77 -22.66 -9.98
CA ASN A 202 -42.21 -24.03 -9.69
C ASN A 202 -42.69 -24.76 -10.95
N THR A 203 -43.41 -24.08 -11.86
CA THR A 203 -43.84 -24.72 -13.12
C THR A 203 -42.66 -25.14 -14.00
N ALA A 204 -41.61 -24.31 -14.07
CA ALA A 204 -40.41 -24.62 -14.86
C ALA A 204 -39.68 -25.88 -14.36
N ARG A 205 -39.48 -26.01 -13.04
CA ARG A 205 -38.89 -27.23 -12.44
C ARG A 205 -39.75 -28.48 -12.66
N GLN A 206 -41.07 -28.33 -12.69
CA GLN A 206 -41.98 -29.44 -12.93
C GLN A 206 -41.81 -29.99 -14.36
N TYR A 207 -41.76 -29.11 -15.37
CA TYR A 207 -41.49 -29.50 -16.76
C TYR A 207 -40.11 -30.14 -16.94
N GLU A 208 -39.05 -29.64 -16.30
CA GLU A 208 -37.71 -30.25 -16.37
C GLU A 208 -37.65 -31.65 -15.72
N ALA A 209 -38.40 -31.87 -14.63
CA ALA A 209 -38.49 -33.17 -13.97
C ALA A 209 -39.28 -34.18 -14.83
N ASP A 210 -40.40 -33.76 -15.40
CA ASP A 210 -41.26 -34.59 -16.25
C ASP A 210 -40.57 -34.97 -17.58
N GLU A 211 -39.74 -34.09 -18.15
CA GLU A 211 -38.95 -34.39 -19.36
C GLU A 211 -37.82 -35.41 -19.07
N GLN A 212 -37.28 -35.45 -17.85
CA GLN A 212 -36.27 -36.44 -17.46
C GLN A 212 -36.86 -37.82 -17.16
N THR A 213 -38.10 -37.91 -16.67
CA THR A 213 -38.81 -39.19 -16.53
C THR A 213 -39.34 -39.72 -17.86
N ALA A 214 -39.66 -38.86 -18.83
CA ALA A 214 -40.11 -39.27 -20.17
C ALA A 214 -39.01 -39.82 -21.10
N LYS A 215 -37.73 -39.71 -20.71
CA LYS A 215 -36.56 -40.19 -21.49
C LYS A 215 -35.93 -41.49 -20.92
N LYS A 216 -36.69 -42.25 -20.14
CA LYS A 216 -36.22 -43.44 -19.43
C LYS A 216 -37.15 -44.64 -19.67
#